data_AF-A0AAW5FIT3-F1
#
_entry.id   AF-A0AAW5FIT3-F1
#
_cell.length_a   1.000
_cell.length_b   1.000
_cell.length_c   1.000
_cell.angle_alpha   90.00
_cell.angle_beta   90.00
_cell.angle_gamma   90.00
#
_symmetry.space_group_name_H-M   'P 1'
#
loop_
_entity.id
_entity.type
_entity.pdbx_description
1 polymer ?
#
loop_
_entity_poly.entity_id
_entity_poly.type
_entity_poly.pdbx_seq_one_letter_code
_entity_poly.pdbx_strand_id
1 'polypeptide(L)' 'MPDCVIVRAHGTQLDLLREEASRIARAAKIDWSIERADEGAHFCFENAEAKKAFVTICKHFDMPHRDA' A
#
# COMPACT_ATOMS: atom_id res chain seq x y z
N MET A 1 -4.77 11.82 -10.06
CA MET A 1 -4.24 10.45 -10.25
C MET A 1 -4.06 9.89 -8.85
N PRO A 2 -4.59 8.69 -8.53
CA PRO A 2 -4.49 8.14 -7.19
C PRO A 2 -3.02 7.98 -6.79
N ASP A 3 -2.74 8.22 -5.52
CA ASP A 3 -1.40 8.12 -4.95
C ASP A 3 -1.07 6.64 -4.72
N CYS A 4 -0.44 6.01 -5.71
CA CYS A 4 -0.19 4.58 -5.74
C CYS A 4 1.28 4.19 -5.46
N VAL A 5 1.47 2.98 -4.95
CA VAL A 5 2.77 2.32 -4.76
C VAL A 5 2.67 0.85 -5.15
N ILE A 6 3.67 0.35 -5.87
CA ILE A 6 3.80 -1.06 -6.24
C ILE A 6 4.63 -1.75 -5.17
N VAL A 7 4.10 -2.82 -4.58
CA VAL A 7 4.78 -3.62 -3.55
C VAL A 7 4.90 -5.07 -4.00
N ARG A 8 6.13 -5.62 -3.91
CA ARG A 8 6.40 -7.04 -4.19
C ARG A 8 6.21 -7.84 -2.91
N ALA A 9 4.98 -8.34 -2.71
CA ALA A 9 4.62 -9.16 -1.56
C ALA A 9 3.67 -10.29 -1.98
N HIS A 10 3.76 -11.43 -1.29
CA HIS A 10 2.94 -12.61 -1.57
C HIS A 10 2.46 -13.27 -0.28
N GLY A 11 1.36 -14.04 -0.37
CA GLY A 11 0.80 -14.79 0.76
C GLY A 11 0.56 -13.90 1.98
N THR A 12 1.06 -14.33 3.14
CA THR A 12 0.89 -13.65 4.42
C THR A 12 1.44 -12.23 4.45
N GLN A 13 2.50 -11.94 3.69
CA GLN A 13 3.04 -10.58 3.60
C GLN A 13 2.02 -9.65 2.93
N LEU A 14 1.33 -10.14 1.90
CA LEU A 14 0.31 -9.36 1.20
C LEU A 14 -0.92 -9.14 2.09
N ASP A 15 -1.29 -10.13 2.90
CA ASP A 15 -2.40 -10.01 3.85
C ASP A 15 -2.10 -8.98 4.94
N LEU A 16 -0.89 -9.01 5.52
CA LEU A 16 -0.42 -7.99 6.46
C LEU A 16 -0.51 -6.58 5.85
N LEU A 17 -0.03 -6.41 4.63
CA LEU A 17 -0.06 -5.11 3.95
C LEU A 17 -1.48 -4.61 3.67
N ARG A 18 -2.44 -5.51 3.39
CA ARG A 18 -3.86 -5.12 3.24
C ARG A 18 -4.46 -4.62 4.54
N GLU A 19 -4.14 -5.25 5.66
CA GLU A 19 -4.59 -4.81 6.98
C GLU A 19 -4.01 -3.43 7.31
N GLU A 20 -2.73 -3.22 7.04
CA GLU A 20 -2.06 -1.94 7.25
C GLU A 20 -2.61 -0.81 6.36
N ALA A 21 -2.84 -1.09 5.07
CA ALA A 21 -3.49 -0.14 4.16
C ALA A 21 -4.90 0.23 4.65
N SER A 22 -5.69 -0.76 5.08
CA SER A 22 -7.02 -0.54 5.64
C SER A 22 -6.98 0.31 6.91
N ARG A 23 -6.01 0.06 7.79
CA ARG A 23 -5.81 0.82 9.04
C ARG A 23 -5.51 2.29 8.75
N ILE A 24 -4.62 2.56 7.80
CA ILE A 24 -4.26 3.92 7.38
C ILE A 24 -5.46 4.63 6.76
N ALA A 25 -6.14 3.98 5.81
CA ALA A 25 -7.29 4.55 5.12
C ALA A 25 -8.43 4.91 6.09
N ARG A 26 -8.74 4.02 7.05
CA ARG A 26 -9.73 4.27 8.11
C ARG A 26 -9.35 5.46 8.99
N ALA A 27 -8.08 5.57 9.40
CA ALA A 27 -7.61 6.69 10.23
C ALA A 27 -7.71 8.03 9.48
N ALA A 28 -7.45 8.02 8.17
CA ALA A 28 -7.53 9.19 7.31
C ALA A 28 -8.94 9.48 6.76
N LYS A 29 -9.92 8.59 6.98
CA LYS A 29 -11.29 8.66 6.44
C LYS A 29 -11.31 8.77 4.91
N ILE A 30 -10.48 7.96 4.26
CA ILE A 30 -10.40 7.88 2.80
C ILE A 30 -10.61 6.45 2.34
N ASP A 31 -10.87 6.29 1.05
CA ASP A 31 -10.85 5.00 0.40
C ASP A 31 -9.43 4.60 -0.06
N TRP A 32 -9.27 3.31 -0.31
CA TRP A 32 -8.06 2.73 -0.88
C TRP A 32 -8.43 1.51 -1.74
N SER A 33 -7.57 1.18 -2.70
CA SER A 33 -7.75 0.02 -3.55
C SER A 33 -6.46 -0.78 -3.71
N ILE A 34 -6.62 -2.04 -4.10
CA ILE A 34 -5.51 -2.92 -4.44
C ILE A 34 -5.78 -3.65 -5.75
N GLU A 35 -4.80 -3.59 -6.65
CA GLU A 35 -4.81 -4.33 -7.91
C GLU A 35 -3.56 -5.22 -8.01
N ARG A 36 -3.71 -6.43 -8.56
CA ARG A 36 -2.55 -7.29 -8.84
C ARG A 36 -2.03 -6.98 -10.23
N ALA A 37 -0.73 -6.75 -10.35
CA ALA A 37 -0.02 -6.60 -11.60
C ALA A 37 1.19 -7.55 -11.67
N ASP A 38 1.78 -7.68 -12.85
CA ASP A 38 2.92 -8.57 -13.09
C ASP A 38 4.14 -8.22 -12.21
N GLU A 39 4.29 -6.95 -11.85
CA GLU A 39 5.44 -6.43 -11.11
C GLU A 39 5.24 -6.38 -9.59
N GLY A 40 4.02 -6.69 -9.11
CA GLY A 40 3.62 -6.61 -7.70
C GLY A 40 2.16 -6.21 -7.51
N ALA A 41 1.77 -6.03 -6.26
CA ALA A 41 0.45 -5.48 -5.93
C ALA A 41 0.51 -3.96 -5.88
N HIS A 42 -0.42 -3.30 -6.56
CA HIS A 42 -0.56 -1.85 -6.60
C HIS A 42 -1.49 -1.45 -5.46
N PHE A 43 -0.99 -0.71 -4.49
CA PHE A 43 -1.77 -0.12 -3.42
C PHE A 43 -2.00 1.36 -3.73
N CYS A 44 -3.26 1.75 -3.88
CA CYS A 44 -3.64 3.11 -4.28
C CYS A 44 -4.48 3.76 -3.18
N PHE A 45 -4.15 5.01 -2.87
CA PHE A 45 -4.83 5.83 -1.87
C PHE A 45 -5.36 7.11 -2.51
N GLU A 46 -6.41 7.69 -1.93
CA GLU A 46 -6.97 8.96 -2.41
C GLU A 46 -6.08 10.18 -2.13
N ASN A 47 -5.08 10.06 -1.25
CA ASN A 47 -4.14 11.13 -0.95
C ASN A 47 -2.70 10.67 -0.69
N ALA A 48 -1.77 11.61 -0.89
CA ALA A 48 -0.33 11.37 -0.83
C ALA A 48 0.19 11.08 0.59
N GLU A 49 -0.46 11.63 1.62
CA GLU A 49 -0.05 11.41 3.02
C GLU A 49 -0.31 9.96 3.46
N ALA A 50 -1.45 9.38 3.05
CA ALA A 50 -1.77 7.98 3.30
C ALA A 50 -0.80 7.05 2.56
N LYS A 51 -0.51 7.33 1.28
CA LYS A 51 0.53 6.62 0.53
C LYS A 51 1.88 6.69 1.25
N LYS A 52 2.30 7.87 1.71
CA LYS A 52 3.58 8.07 2.41
C LYS A 52 3.65 7.31 3.74
N ALA A 53 2.56 7.29 4.50
CA ALA A 53 2.43 6.47 5.70
C ALA A 53 2.58 4.98 5.35
N PHE A 54 1.92 4.51 4.30
CA PHE A 54 1.99 3.12 3.87
C PHE A 54 3.39 2.72 3.36
N VAL A 55 4.06 3.59 2.62
CA VAL A 55 5.48 3.42 2.23
C VAL A 55 6.38 3.29 3.45
N THR A 56 6.12 4.05 4.52
CA THR A 56 6.86 3.95 5.78
C THR A 56 6.69 2.58 6.44
N ILE A 57 5.47 2.03 6.40
CA ILE A 57 5.19 0.66 6.85
C ILE A 57 5.92 -0.38 5.98
N CYS A 58 5.91 -0.22 4.65
CA CYS A 58 6.64 -1.10 3.75
C CYS A 58 8.15 -1.12 4.09
N LYS A 59 8.75 0.04 4.36
CA LYS A 59 10.14 0.15 4.81
C LYS A 59 10.39 -0.54 6.14
N HIS A 60 9.47 -0.42 7.09
CA HIS A 60 9.60 -1.06 8.41
C HIS A 60 9.62 -2.59 8.32
N PHE A 61 8.87 -3.16 7.38
CA PHE A 61 8.81 -4.60 7.13
C PHE A 61 9.78 -5.10 6.05
N ASP A 62 10.73 -4.25 5.62
CA ASP A 62 11.69 -4.55 4.53
C ASP A 62 11.01 -5.05 3.24
N MET A 63 9.81 -4.55 2.95
CA MET A 63 9.03 -4.91 1.76
C MET A 63 9.55 -4.14 0.54
N PRO A 64 9.96 -4.81 -0.56
CA PRO A 64 10.37 -4.11 -1.76
C PRO A 64 9.20 -3.34 -2.37
N HIS A 65 9.37 -2.03 -2.55
CA HIS A 65 8.34 -1.15 -3.06
C HIS A 65 8.93 -0.08 -3.99
N ARG A 66 8.10 0.46 -4.88
CA ARG A 66 8.42 1.61 -5.73
C ARG A 66 7.15 2.40 -6.05
N ASP A 67 7.31 3.68 -6.36
CA ASP A 67 6.19 4.48 -6.87
C ASP A 67 5.66 3.90 -8.19
N ALA A 68 4.34 3.99 -8.37
CA ALA A 68 3.62 3.54 -9.57
C ALA A 68 3.57 4.63 -10.65
#